data_AF-A0A7J3HDV9-F1
#
_entry.id   AF-A0A7J3HDV9-F1
#
_cell.length_a   1.000
_cell.length_b   1.000
_cell.length_c   1.000
_cell.angle_alpha   90.00
_cell.angle_beta   90.00
_cell.angle_gamma   90.00
#
_symmetry.space_group_name_H-M   'P 1'
#
loop_
_entity.id
_entity.type
_entity.pdbx_description
1 polymer ?
#
loop_
_entity_poly.entity_id
_entity_poly.type
_entity_poly.pdbx_seq_one_letter_code
_entity_poly.pdbx_strand_id
1 'polypeptide(L)'
;MSEDVDREKLAGSELLVPLNIYLEAGVHIGTYMCTKHMEKFVYRQRPDGPYIIDVKKIDERIRIAGKFIASFRPDAVLAVSARPYGFQPVQKFAELTGGKSIVGRFIPGTLTNPNLSIYIEPEVLVVTDPRVDQQALIEASRIGIPVVAIVSTDSKTSNIDLVIPGNNKGRKSLAVIYWLLARQVLRERGVLPPTGELSVGPDAFETKVLSK
;
A
#
# COMPACT_ATOMS: atom_id res chain seq x y z
N MET A 1 2.81 25.46 -21.40
CA MET A 1 3.15 26.55 -20.45
C MET A 1 2.74 26.26 -19.02
N SER A 2 1.62 25.57 -18.74
CA SER A 2 1.25 25.14 -17.38
C SER A 2 1.92 23.81 -16.95
N GLU A 3 2.24 22.92 -17.88
CA GLU A 3 2.84 21.61 -17.56
C GLU A 3 4.35 21.68 -17.20
N ASP A 4 5.08 22.64 -17.77
CA ASP A 4 6.53 22.80 -17.53
C ASP A 4 6.83 23.48 -16.19
N VAL A 5 5.97 24.41 -15.75
CA VAL A 5 6.09 25.11 -14.46
C VAL A 5 5.79 24.18 -13.27
N ASP A 6 4.94 23.17 -13.49
CA ASP A 6 4.63 22.15 -12.48
C ASP A 6 5.78 21.14 -12.31
N ARG A 7 6.54 20.84 -13.39
CA ARG A 7 7.74 19.96 -13.30
C ARG A 7 8.84 20.56 -12.42
N GLU A 8 9.09 21.86 -12.51
CA GLU A 8 10.13 22.54 -11.72
C GLU A 8 9.79 22.62 -10.22
N LYS A 9 8.51 22.80 -9.84
CA LYS A 9 8.09 22.82 -8.42
C LYS A 9 7.99 21.43 -7.78
N LEU A 10 8.00 20.37 -8.58
CA LEU A 10 8.07 18.97 -8.11
C LEU A 10 9.52 18.46 -8.00
N ALA A 11 10.46 19.03 -8.77
CA ALA A 11 11.88 18.69 -8.72
C ALA A 11 12.59 19.14 -7.42
N GLY A 12 12.02 20.10 -6.68
CA GLY A 12 12.59 20.65 -5.44
C GLY A 12 12.24 19.90 -4.14
N SER A 13 11.49 18.79 -4.21
CA SER A 13 11.17 17.95 -3.05
C SER A 13 11.84 16.58 -3.19
N GLU A 14 12.62 16.18 -2.18
CA GLU A 14 13.31 14.89 -2.09
C GLU A 14 12.30 13.73 -2.05
N LEU A 15 11.81 13.32 -3.22
CA LEU A 15 10.95 12.15 -3.41
C LEU A 15 11.78 10.88 -3.21
N LEU A 16 11.16 9.82 -2.68
CA LEU A 16 11.82 8.52 -2.51
C LEU A 16 12.32 7.95 -3.85
N VAL A 17 11.63 8.27 -4.94
CA VAL A 17 11.89 7.78 -6.30
C VAL A 17 11.58 8.90 -7.30
N PRO A 18 12.27 8.95 -8.47
CA PRO A 18 11.92 9.87 -9.53
C PRO A 18 10.43 9.87 -9.87
N LEU A 19 9.89 11.07 -10.10
CA LEU A 19 8.47 11.28 -10.40
C LEU A 19 7.95 10.39 -11.53
N ASN A 20 8.79 10.11 -12.53
CA ASN A 20 8.44 9.30 -13.69
C ASN A 20 7.94 7.90 -13.30
N ILE A 21 8.54 7.26 -12.29
CA ILE A 21 8.15 5.91 -11.86
C ILE A 21 6.74 5.91 -11.26
N TYR A 22 6.37 6.94 -10.49
CA TYR A 22 5.00 7.08 -9.97
C TYR A 22 3.97 7.32 -11.08
N LEU A 23 4.36 8.07 -12.12
CA LEU A 23 3.50 8.36 -13.26
C LEU A 23 3.30 7.14 -14.16
N GLU A 24 4.38 6.44 -14.52
CA GLU A 24 4.36 5.24 -15.35
C GLU A 24 3.59 4.09 -14.70
N ALA A 25 3.71 3.92 -13.38
CA ALA A 25 2.97 2.91 -12.65
C ALA A 25 1.48 3.27 -12.46
N GLY A 26 1.08 4.52 -12.73
CA GLY A 26 -0.30 4.98 -12.58
C GLY A 26 -0.78 5.06 -11.12
N VAL A 27 0.15 5.30 -10.18
CA VAL A 27 -0.15 5.35 -8.73
C VAL A 27 -1.04 6.54 -8.36
N HIS A 28 -0.88 7.65 -9.10
CA HIS A 28 -1.61 8.91 -8.93
C HIS A 28 -3.03 8.89 -9.53
N ILE A 29 -3.37 7.88 -10.33
CA ILE A 29 -4.65 7.79 -11.02
C ILE A 29 -5.69 7.21 -10.06
N GLY A 30 -6.61 8.05 -9.59
CA GLY A 30 -7.76 7.64 -8.79
C GLY A 30 -8.94 7.15 -9.63
N THR A 31 -10.14 7.25 -9.06
CA THR A 31 -11.39 6.83 -9.71
C THR A 31 -12.27 8.03 -10.02
N TYR A 32 -13.44 7.80 -10.62
CA TYR A 32 -14.45 8.85 -10.88
C TYR A 32 -15.18 9.35 -9.63
N MET A 33 -15.05 8.64 -8.51
CA MET A 33 -15.71 8.98 -7.25
C MET A 33 -14.66 9.34 -6.20
N CYS A 34 -14.98 10.32 -5.36
CA CYS A 34 -14.17 10.70 -4.21
C CYS A 34 -15.02 10.69 -2.94
N THR A 35 -14.52 10.07 -1.88
CA THR A 35 -15.11 10.18 -0.54
C THR A 35 -14.59 11.43 0.16
N LYS A 36 -15.41 12.02 1.04
CA LYS A 36 -15.06 13.25 1.78
C LYS A 36 -13.75 13.14 2.57
N HIS A 37 -13.45 11.96 3.12
CA HIS A 37 -12.21 11.73 3.87
C HIS A 37 -10.95 11.71 2.98
N MET A 38 -11.11 11.37 1.70
CA MET A 38 -10.03 11.27 0.73
C MET A 38 -9.76 12.56 -0.02
N GLU A 39 -10.67 13.54 0.01
CA GLU A 39 -10.51 14.86 -0.65
C GLU A 39 -9.17 15.53 -0.28
N LYS A 40 -8.72 15.39 0.97
CA LYS A 40 -7.43 15.94 1.42
C LYS A 40 -6.20 15.35 0.72
N PHE A 41 -6.31 14.20 0.08
CA PHE A 41 -5.22 13.55 -0.68
C PHE A 41 -5.32 13.79 -2.19
N VAL A 42 -6.45 14.33 -2.66
CA VAL A 42 -6.68 14.66 -4.05
C VAL A 42 -5.97 15.97 -4.39
N TYR A 43 -5.31 16.01 -5.54
CA TYR A 43 -4.72 17.22 -6.11
C TYR A 43 -5.75 17.97 -6.95
N ARG A 44 -6.31 17.30 -7.96
CA ARG A 44 -7.33 17.86 -8.85
C ARG A 44 -8.19 16.78 -9.49
N GLN A 45 -9.37 17.14 -9.97
CA GLN A 45 -10.17 16.31 -10.86
C GLN A 45 -9.78 16.59 -12.32
N ARG A 46 -9.55 15.54 -13.11
CA ARG A 46 -9.33 15.66 -14.55
C ARG A 46 -10.66 15.99 -15.25
N PRO A 47 -10.66 16.78 -16.34
CA PRO A 47 -11.88 17.00 -17.13
C PRO A 47 -12.50 15.69 -17.63
N ASP A 48 -11.65 14.70 -17.93
CA ASP A 48 -12.03 13.36 -18.37
C ASP A 48 -12.71 12.52 -17.27
N GLY A 49 -12.75 13.00 -16.02
CA GLY A 49 -13.49 12.39 -14.92
C GLY A 49 -12.67 11.87 -13.73
N PRO A 50 -11.51 11.18 -13.89
CA PRO A 50 -10.84 10.58 -12.74
C PRO A 50 -10.17 11.63 -11.85
N TYR A 51 -10.23 11.42 -10.54
CA TYR A 51 -9.49 12.21 -9.55
C TYR A 51 -8.00 11.85 -9.59
N ILE A 52 -7.14 12.87 -9.53
CA ILE A 52 -5.69 12.73 -9.46
C ILE A 52 -5.26 12.89 -8.00
N ILE A 53 -4.54 11.90 -7.48
CA ILE A 53 -3.96 11.91 -6.13
C ILE A 53 -2.62 12.65 -6.17
N ASP A 54 -2.34 13.45 -5.15
CA ASP A 54 -1.08 14.17 -5.02
C ASP A 54 0.08 13.21 -4.67
N VAL A 55 1.06 13.08 -5.57
CA VAL A 55 2.23 12.20 -5.41
C VAL A 55 3.06 12.57 -4.16
N LYS A 56 3.15 13.85 -3.79
CA LYS A 56 3.92 14.27 -2.60
C LYS A 56 3.32 13.68 -1.32
N LYS A 57 1.99 13.67 -1.24
CA LYS A 57 1.26 13.07 -0.10
C LYS A 57 1.38 11.56 -0.08
N ILE A 58 1.49 10.91 -1.24
CA ILE A 58 1.76 9.48 -1.34
C ILE A 58 3.14 9.17 -0.76
N ASP A 59 4.17 9.91 -1.16
CA ASP A 59 5.55 9.73 -0.66
C ASP A 59 5.63 9.91 0.87
N GLU A 60 5.04 10.99 1.38
CA GLU A 60 5.00 11.28 2.81
C GLU A 60 4.33 10.14 3.60
N ARG A 61 3.18 9.64 3.10
CA ARG A 61 2.44 8.55 3.75
C ARG A 61 3.18 7.22 3.68
N ILE A 62 3.88 6.93 2.58
CA ILE A 62 4.74 5.74 2.48
C ILE A 62 5.90 5.84 3.48
N ARG A 63 6.51 7.02 3.64
CA ARG A 63 7.59 7.23 4.62
C ARG A 63 7.12 7.00 6.06
N ILE A 64 5.96 7.56 6.41
CA ILE A 64 5.34 7.38 7.73
C ILE A 64 4.96 5.90 7.95
N ALA A 65 4.37 5.24 6.94
CA ALA A 65 3.99 3.84 7.02
C ALA A 65 5.21 2.92 7.15
N GLY A 66 6.28 3.19 6.40
CA GLY A 66 7.53 2.44 6.51
C GLY A 66 8.14 2.53 7.91
N LYS A 67 8.19 3.73 8.49
CA LYS A 67 8.62 3.94 9.89
C LYS A 67 7.74 3.20 10.88
N PHE A 68 6.42 3.31 10.70
CA PHE A 68 5.46 2.65 11.59
C PHE A 68 5.62 1.13 11.56
N ILE A 69 5.72 0.53 10.37
CA ILE A 69 5.86 -0.93 10.22
C ILE A 69 7.24 -1.41 10.68
N ALA A 70 8.29 -0.61 10.51
CA ALA A 70 9.64 -0.94 10.96
C ALA A 70 9.76 -1.06 12.48
N SER A 71 8.93 -0.34 13.25
CA SER A 71 8.89 -0.42 14.72
C SER A 71 8.40 -1.77 15.26
N PHE A 72 7.69 -2.55 14.45
CA PHE A 72 7.19 -3.86 14.85
C PHE A 72 8.13 -4.99 14.43
N ARG A 73 8.04 -6.11 15.16
CA ARG A 73 8.81 -7.32 14.84
C ARG A 73 8.37 -7.87 13.46
N PRO A 74 9.31 -8.35 12.62
CA PRO A 74 9.01 -8.89 11.30
C PRO A 74 7.85 -9.88 11.28
N ASP A 75 7.88 -10.86 12.17
CA ASP A 75 6.93 -11.97 12.28
C ASP A 75 5.53 -11.58 12.75
N ALA A 76 5.40 -10.38 13.33
CA ALA A 76 4.14 -9.82 13.83
C ALA A 76 3.41 -8.97 12.77
N VAL A 77 4.03 -8.70 11.62
CA VAL A 77 3.39 -7.97 10.52
C VAL A 77 2.58 -8.94 9.66
N LEU A 78 1.29 -8.67 9.49
CA LEU A 78 0.42 -9.43 8.58
C LEU A 78 -0.03 -8.56 7.42
N ALA A 79 0.31 -8.97 6.19
CA ALA A 79 -0.19 -8.34 4.97
C ALA A 79 -1.30 -9.18 4.33
N VAL A 80 -2.40 -8.54 3.95
CA VAL A 80 -3.60 -9.19 3.41
C VAL A 80 -3.98 -8.61 2.06
N SER A 81 -4.32 -9.51 1.13
CA SER A 81 -4.95 -9.15 -0.14
C SER A 81 -5.87 -10.25 -0.64
N ALA A 82 -7.16 -9.96 -0.74
CA ALA A 82 -8.13 -10.79 -1.44
C ALA A 82 -8.24 -10.45 -2.93
N ARG A 83 -7.61 -9.36 -3.38
CA ARG A 83 -7.59 -8.96 -4.79
C ARG A 83 -6.50 -9.73 -5.56
N PRO A 84 -6.81 -10.38 -6.70
CA PRO A 84 -5.83 -11.16 -7.47
C PRO A 84 -4.56 -10.41 -7.85
N TYR A 85 -4.68 -9.13 -8.20
CA TYR A 85 -3.53 -8.29 -8.57
C TYR A 85 -2.60 -7.95 -7.40
N GLY A 86 -3.08 -8.09 -6.16
CA GLY A 86 -2.31 -7.84 -4.94
C GLY A 86 -1.63 -9.09 -4.37
N PHE A 87 -1.86 -10.29 -4.93
CA PHE A 87 -1.31 -11.53 -4.39
C PHE A 87 0.22 -11.55 -4.44
N GLN A 88 0.80 -11.32 -5.62
CA GLN A 88 2.26 -11.33 -5.79
C GLN A 88 2.95 -10.17 -5.04
N PRO A 89 2.44 -8.91 -5.09
CA PRO A 89 3.02 -7.83 -4.30
C PRO A 89 3.06 -8.12 -2.80
N VAL A 90 1.98 -8.66 -2.23
CA VAL A 90 1.88 -8.95 -0.79
C VAL A 90 2.79 -10.12 -0.39
N GLN A 91 2.86 -11.18 -1.20
CA GLN A 91 3.78 -12.29 -0.94
C GLN A 91 5.24 -11.84 -0.98
N LYS A 92 5.62 -11.05 -1.99
CA LYS A 92 6.98 -10.52 -2.11
C LYS A 92 7.33 -9.55 -0.99
N PHE A 93 6.36 -8.72 -0.60
CA PHE A 93 6.51 -7.86 0.57
C PHE A 93 6.80 -8.67 1.85
N ALA A 94 6.02 -9.71 2.11
CA ALA A 94 6.19 -10.58 3.27
C ALA A 94 7.54 -11.33 3.23
N GLU A 95 7.93 -11.86 2.07
CA GLU A 95 9.22 -12.54 1.87
C GLU A 95 10.42 -11.63 2.20
N LEU A 96 10.39 -10.38 1.73
CA LEU A 96 11.49 -9.43 1.94
C LEU A 96 11.54 -8.86 3.35
N THR A 97 10.37 -8.61 3.95
CA THR A 97 10.29 -8.01 5.28
C THR A 97 10.32 -9.04 6.41
N GLY A 98 10.22 -10.34 6.10
CA GLY A 98 10.07 -11.43 7.08
C GLY A 98 8.68 -11.50 7.72
N GLY A 99 7.69 -10.86 7.10
CA GLY A 99 6.30 -10.83 7.55
C GLY A 99 5.48 -12.05 7.12
N LYS A 100 4.24 -12.11 7.62
CA LYS A 100 3.25 -13.10 7.19
C LYS A 100 2.35 -12.50 6.12
N SER A 101 1.95 -13.30 5.14
CA SER A 101 1.01 -12.89 4.11
C SER A 101 -0.19 -13.83 4.04
N ILE A 102 -1.39 -13.27 3.94
CA ILE A 102 -2.60 -14.01 3.56
C ILE A 102 -3.07 -13.47 2.21
N VAL A 103 -3.07 -14.34 1.22
CA VAL A 103 -3.58 -14.04 -0.12
C VAL A 103 -4.85 -14.81 -0.40
N GLY A 104 -5.75 -14.21 -1.18
CA GLY A 104 -7.03 -14.82 -1.53
C GLY A 104 -8.08 -14.62 -0.46
N ARG A 105 -8.99 -15.58 -0.31
CA ARG A 105 -10.13 -15.43 0.59
C ARG A 105 -9.67 -15.42 2.04
N PHE A 106 -9.93 -14.33 2.73
CA PHE A 106 -9.74 -14.24 4.17
C PHE A 106 -10.80 -15.09 4.89
N ILE A 107 -10.37 -16.08 5.65
CA ILE A 107 -11.27 -16.98 6.38
C ILE A 107 -11.68 -16.27 7.68
N PRO A 108 -12.98 -16.07 7.93
CA PRO A 108 -13.44 -15.47 9.17
C PRO A 108 -12.97 -16.25 10.39
N GLY A 109 -12.49 -15.54 11.40
CA GLY A 109 -11.95 -16.13 12.62
C GLY A 109 -10.45 -16.34 12.60
N THR A 110 -9.75 -16.01 11.51
CA THR A 110 -8.29 -16.11 11.41
C THR A 110 -7.59 -15.33 12.52
N LEU A 111 -8.14 -14.19 12.94
CA LEU A 111 -7.55 -13.39 14.03
C LEU A 111 -8.27 -13.60 15.37
N THR A 112 -9.54 -14.02 15.37
CA THR A 112 -10.34 -14.05 16.61
C THR A 112 -10.53 -15.44 17.22
N ASN A 113 -10.34 -16.52 16.45
CA ASN A 113 -10.66 -17.89 16.90
C ASN A 113 -9.38 -18.74 17.03
N PRO A 114 -8.88 -18.98 18.26
CA PRO A 114 -7.64 -19.75 18.49
C PRO A 114 -7.77 -21.25 18.15
N ASN A 115 -9.00 -21.77 17.99
CA ASN A 115 -9.20 -23.18 17.64
C ASN A 115 -8.96 -23.48 16.14
N LEU A 116 -8.78 -22.46 15.30
CA LEU A 116 -8.48 -22.64 13.89
C LEU A 116 -6.99 -22.94 13.70
N SER A 117 -6.67 -23.88 12.81
CA SER A 117 -5.27 -24.20 12.45
C SER A 117 -4.53 -23.04 11.77
N ILE A 118 -5.28 -22.11 11.19
CA ILE A 118 -4.79 -20.92 10.50
C ILE A 118 -4.74 -19.69 11.41
N TYR A 119 -4.98 -19.85 12.71
CA TYR A 119 -5.02 -18.74 13.66
C TYR A 119 -3.67 -18.02 13.74
N ILE A 120 -3.70 -16.69 13.65
CA ILE A 120 -2.51 -15.84 13.74
C ILE A 120 -2.84 -14.60 14.57
N GLU A 121 -1.92 -14.24 15.47
CA GLU A 121 -1.97 -12.99 16.25
C GLU A 121 -0.89 -12.02 15.73
N PRO A 122 -1.22 -11.14 14.76
CA PRO A 122 -0.33 -10.09 14.34
C PRO A 122 -0.43 -8.87 15.27
N GLU A 123 0.63 -8.06 15.32
CA GLU A 123 0.64 -6.77 16.01
C GLU A 123 0.23 -5.62 15.07
N VAL A 124 0.36 -5.80 13.74
CA VAL A 124 -0.03 -4.80 12.74
C VAL A 124 -0.59 -5.47 11.49
N LEU A 125 -1.66 -4.91 10.96
CA LEU A 125 -2.31 -5.36 9.74
C LEU A 125 -2.04 -4.39 8.58
N VAL A 126 -1.55 -4.92 7.45
CA VAL A 126 -1.40 -4.18 6.18
C VAL A 126 -2.43 -4.67 5.18
N VAL A 127 -3.33 -3.79 4.75
CA VAL A 127 -4.46 -4.14 3.87
C VAL A 127 -4.31 -3.51 2.49
N THR A 128 -4.56 -4.29 1.43
CA THR A 128 -4.47 -3.80 0.05
C THR A 128 -5.70 -3.01 -0.38
N ASP A 129 -6.91 -3.52 -0.09
CA ASP A 129 -8.16 -2.89 -0.51
C ASP A 129 -9.18 -2.98 0.62
N PRO A 130 -9.51 -1.86 1.29
CA PRO A 130 -10.43 -1.89 2.44
C PRO A 130 -11.85 -2.34 2.06
N ARG A 131 -12.23 -2.26 0.78
CA ARG A 131 -13.56 -2.69 0.32
C ARG A 131 -13.63 -4.21 0.18
N VAL A 132 -12.57 -4.85 -0.31
CA VAL A 132 -12.54 -6.31 -0.54
C VAL A 132 -12.11 -7.05 0.73
N ASP A 133 -11.16 -6.48 1.47
CA ASP A 133 -10.58 -7.06 2.69
C ASP A 133 -11.33 -6.63 3.96
N GLN A 134 -12.61 -6.27 3.86
CA GLN A 134 -13.40 -5.74 4.97
C GLN A 134 -13.45 -6.69 6.18
N GLN A 135 -13.43 -8.01 5.94
CA GLN A 135 -13.41 -9.00 7.02
C GLN A 135 -12.18 -8.88 7.91
N ALA A 136 -11.00 -8.67 7.30
CA ALA A 136 -9.75 -8.48 8.04
C ALA A 136 -9.80 -7.17 8.86
N LEU A 137 -10.39 -6.10 8.32
CA LEU A 137 -10.59 -4.83 9.05
C LEU A 137 -11.50 -4.98 10.26
N ILE A 138 -12.60 -5.74 10.12
CA ILE A 138 -13.55 -5.96 11.22
C ILE A 138 -12.88 -6.76 12.34
N GLU A 139 -12.16 -7.82 12.00
CA GLU A 139 -11.45 -8.64 12.99
C GLU A 139 -10.31 -7.87 13.66
N ALA A 140 -9.54 -7.11 12.88
CA ALA A 140 -8.48 -6.25 13.41
C ALA A 140 -9.02 -5.24 14.44
N SER A 141 -10.14 -4.59 14.11
CA SER A 141 -10.81 -3.65 15.01
C SER A 141 -11.34 -4.31 16.28
N ARG A 142 -11.73 -5.59 16.24
CA ARG A 142 -12.21 -6.33 17.43
C ARG A 142 -11.09 -6.69 18.39
N ILE A 143 -9.91 -7.00 17.86
CA ILE A 143 -8.74 -7.40 18.65
C ILE A 143 -7.95 -6.17 19.11
N GLY A 144 -8.11 -5.04 18.42
CA GLY A 144 -7.45 -3.78 18.76
C GLY A 144 -6.06 -3.64 18.14
N ILE A 145 -5.82 -4.24 16.98
CA ILE A 145 -4.55 -4.10 16.25
C ILE A 145 -4.61 -2.90 15.30
N PRO A 146 -3.53 -2.11 15.18
CA PRO A 146 -3.46 -1.01 14.24
C PRO A 146 -3.49 -1.49 12.79
N VAL A 147 -4.19 -0.72 11.95
CA VAL A 147 -4.37 -1.01 10.52
C VAL A 147 -3.73 0.05 9.64
N VAL A 148 -2.85 -0.40 8.76
CA VAL A 148 -2.31 0.37 7.63
C VAL A 148 -2.99 -0.11 6.35
N ALA A 149 -3.58 0.78 5.55
CA ALA A 149 -4.27 0.37 4.33
C ALA A 149 -3.93 1.25 3.12
N ILE A 150 -3.89 0.61 1.94
CA ILE A 150 -3.84 1.32 0.66
C ILE A 150 -5.27 1.69 0.25
N VAL A 151 -5.51 2.98 0.05
CA VAL A 151 -6.86 3.52 -0.12
C VAL A 151 -6.95 4.33 -1.42
N SER A 152 -7.88 3.93 -2.27
CA SER A 152 -8.28 4.66 -3.48
C SER A 152 -9.32 5.74 -3.14
N THR A 153 -9.56 6.68 -4.06
CA THR A 153 -10.46 7.82 -3.85
C THR A 153 -11.90 7.43 -3.51
N ASP A 154 -12.37 6.28 -4.00
CA ASP A 154 -13.72 5.73 -3.78
C ASP A 154 -13.85 4.90 -2.49
N SER A 155 -12.75 4.63 -1.81
CA SER A 155 -12.72 3.72 -0.66
C SER A 155 -13.11 4.43 0.65
N LYS A 156 -13.73 3.66 1.56
CA LYS A 156 -14.04 4.13 2.92
C LYS A 156 -12.81 3.98 3.80
N THR A 157 -12.60 4.95 4.69
CA THR A 157 -11.46 4.96 5.64
C THR A 157 -11.87 4.55 7.06
N SER A 158 -13.00 3.85 7.22
CA SER A 158 -13.46 3.37 8.53
C SER A 158 -12.58 2.22 9.02
N ASN A 159 -12.20 2.24 10.31
CA ASN A 159 -11.33 1.25 10.95
C ASN A 159 -9.93 1.14 10.32
N ILE A 160 -9.42 2.26 9.81
CA ILE A 160 -8.07 2.39 9.27
C ILE A 160 -7.37 3.51 10.01
N ASP A 161 -6.24 3.21 10.65
CA ASP A 161 -5.48 4.17 11.44
C ASP A 161 -4.51 4.97 10.57
N LEU A 162 -3.84 4.28 9.63
CA LEU A 162 -2.91 4.88 8.70
C LEU A 162 -3.30 4.60 7.25
N VAL A 163 -3.64 5.68 6.54
CA VAL A 163 -4.02 5.64 5.14
C VAL A 163 -2.82 5.92 4.24
N ILE A 164 -2.55 5.01 3.31
CA ILE A 164 -1.64 5.22 2.18
C ILE A 164 -2.52 5.51 0.95
N PRO A 165 -2.60 6.77 0.49
CA PRO A 165 -3.38 7.10 -0.69
C PRO A 165 -2.69 6.50 -1.94
N GLY A 166 -3.45 5.85 -2.80
CA GLY A 166 -2.90 5.28 -4.03
C GLY A 166 -3.90 4.43 -4.80
N ASN A 167 -3.55 4.12 -6.05
CA ASN A 167 -4.36 3.26 -6.89
C ASN A 167 -4.24 1.78 -6.47
N ASN A 168 -5.29 1.24 -5.86
CA ASN A 168 -5.37 -0.15 -5.43
C ASN A 168 -5.98 -1.11 -6.46
N LYS A 169 -6.26 -0.64 -7.69
CA LYS A 169 -6.84 -1.45 -8.79
C LYS A 169 -5.81 -1.82 -9.85
N GLY A 170 -4.77 -1.00 -10.04
CA GLY A 170 -3.72 -1.22 -11.02
C GLY A 170 -2.68 -2.24 -10.57
N ARG A 171 -2.29 -3.16 -11.47
CA ARG A 171 -1.23 -4.15 -11.25
C ARG A 171 0.12 -3.47 -10.97
N LYS A 172 0.52 -2.56 -11.85
CA LYS A 172 1.78 -1.80 -11.74
C LYS A 172 1.81 -0.91 -10.51
N SER A 173 0.68 -0.23 -10.23
CA SER A 173 0.55 0.62 -9.05
C SER A 173 0.75 -0.14 -7.75
N LEU A 174 0.05 -1.26 -7.56
CA LEU A 174 0.20 -2.10 -6.37
C LEU A 174 1.63 -2.62 -6.22
N ALA A 175 2.25 -3.05 -7.31
CA ALA A 175 3.64 -3.49 -7.32
C ALA A 175 4.59 -2.39 -6.83
N VAL A 176 4.48 -1.18 -7.37
CA VAL A 176 5.31 -0.04 -6.96
C VAL A 176 5.06 0.36 -5.50
N ILE A 177 3.80 0.41 -5.05
CA ILE A 177 3.50 0.78 -3.65
C ILE A 177 4.12 -0.22 -2.67
N TYR A 178 3.93 -1.52 -2.89
CA TYR A 178 4.50 -2.55 -2.01
C TYR A 178 6.03 -2.62 -2.11
N TRP A 179 6.61 -2.40 -3.29
CA TRP A 179 8.06 -2.32 -3.47
C TRP A 179 8.67 -1.14 -2.71
N LEU A 180 8.08 0.05 -2.83
CA LEU A 180 8.50 1.24 -2.08
C LEU A 180 8.38 1.04 -0.57
N LEU A 181 7.28 0.42 -0.13
CA LEU A 181 7.02 0.17 1.27
C LEU A 181 8.00 -0.88 1.84
N ALA A 182 8.26 -1.98 1.13
CA ALA A 182 9.31 -2.95 1.49
C ALA A 182 10.67 -2.27 1.62
N ARG A 183 11.03 -1.43 0.64
CA ARG A 183 12.29 -0.68 0.64
C ARG A 183 12.41 0.21 1.86
N GLN A 184 11.35 0.96 2.17
CA GLN A 184 11.37 1.86 3.32
C GLN A 184 11.45 1.09 4.64
N VAL A 185 10.71 0.00 4.80
CA VAL A 185 10.78 -0.84 6.01
C VAL A 185 12.19 -1.38 6.23
N LEU A 186 12.86 -1.87 5.18
CA LEU A 186 14.23 -2.39 5.27
C LEU A 186 15.28 -1.31 5.54
N ARG A 187 15.07 -0.09 5.03
CA ARG A 187 15.92 1.07 5.33
C ARG A 187 15.82 1.49 6.79
N GLU A 188 14.59 1.59 7.31
CA GLU A 188 14.35 1.97 8.70
C GLU A 188 14.84 0.89 9.69
N ARG A 189 14.82 -0.39 9.29
CA ARG A 189 15.40 -1.50 10.06
C ARG A 189 16.93 -1.58 9.99
N GLY A 190 17.59 -0.76 9.17
CA GLY A 190 19.04 -0.75 9.01
C GLY A 190 19.63 -1.94 8.24
N VAL A 191 18.79 -2.77 7.61
CA VAL A 191 19.23 -3.87 6.75
C VAL A 191 19.76 -3.33 5.41
N LEU A 192 19.16 -2.24 4.94
CA LEU A 192 19.60 -1.50 3.76
C LEU A 192 20.12 -0.12 4.17
N PRO A 193 21.19 0.39 3.52
CA PRO A 193 21.61 1.77 3.71
C PRO A 193 20.52 2.75 3.22
N PRO A 194 20.50 4.01 3.71
CA PRO A 194 19.47 4.99 3.36
C PRO A 194 19.31 5.24 1.85
N THR A 195 20.39 5.12 1.09
CA THR A 195 20.42 5.25 -0.38
C THR A 195 20.38 3.89 -1.10
N GLY A 196 20.40 2.78 -0.36
CA GLY A 196 20.41 1.44 -0.91
C GLY A 196 19.14 1.12 -1.68
N GLU A 197 19.30 0.46 -2.82
CA GLU A 197 18.20 -0.11 -3.58
C GLU A 197 17.88 -1.53 -3.09
N LEU A 198 16.65 -1.97 -3.35
CA LEU A 198 16.27 -3.36 -3.17
C LEU A 198 17.00 -4.22 -4.21
N SER A 199 17.32 -5.46 -3.84
CA SER A 199 17.87 -6.47 -4.77
C SER A 199 16.91 -6.85 -5.90
N VAL A 200 15.63 -6.47 -5.76
CA VAL A 200 14.54 -6.84 -6.65
C VAL A 200 13.87 -5.58 -7.19
N GLY A 201 13.68 -5.51 -8.52
CA GLY A 201 12.97 -4.40 -9.18
C GLY A 201 11.45 -4.43 -8.99
N PRO A 202 10.74 -3.32 -9.31
CA PRO A 202 9.28 -3.25 -9.21
C PRO A 202 8.55 -4.32 -10.03
N ASP A 203 9.13 -4.73 -11.16
CA ASP A 203 8.54 -5.72 -12.07
C ASP A 203 8.35 -7.10 -11.42
N ALA A 204 9.21 -7.46 -10.46
CA ALA A 204 9.08 -8.74 -9.77
C ALA A 204 7.90 -8.79 -8.79
N PHE A 205 7.37 -7.62 -8.40
CA PHE A 205 6.14 -7.52 -7.61
C PHE A 205 4.90 -7.57 -8.48
N GLU A 206 5.00 -7.38 -9.80
CA GLU A 206 3.84 -7.42 -10.69
C GLU A 206 3.26 -8.82 -10.78
N THR A 207 1.95 -8.94 -10.49
CA THR A 207 1.21 -10.19 -10.66
C THR A 207 1.23 -10.62 -12.13
N LYS A 208 1.93 -11.71 -12.43
CA LYS A 208 1.94 -12.32 -13.76
C LYS A 208 0.56 -12.88 -14.06
N VAL A 209 -0.08 -12.38 -15.12
CA VAL A 209 -1.30 -13.00 -15.63
C VAL A 209 -0.86 -14.27 -16.35
N LEU A 210 -1.19 -15.44 -15.79
CA LEU A 210 -1.13 -16.69 -16.53
C LEU A 210 -2.12 -16.55 -17.69
N SER A 211 -1.60 -16.30 -18.90
CA SER A 211 -2.39 -16.49 -20.10
C SER A 211 -2.77 -17.96 -20.16
N LYS A 212 -4.06 -18.24 -20.00
CA LYS A 212 -4.62 -19.52 -20.45
C LYS A 212 -4.60 -19.55 -21.98
#